data_AF-A0A6A0A7H9-F1
#
_entry.id   AF-A0A6A0A7H9-F1
#
_cell.length_a   1.000
_cell.length_b   1.000
_cell.length_c   1.000
_cell.angle_alpha   90.00
_cell.angle_beta   90.00
_cell.angle_gamma   90.00
#
_symmetry.space_group_name_H-M   'P 1'
#
loop_
_entity.id
_entity.type
_entity.pdbx_description
1 polymer ?
#
loop_
_entity_poly.entity_id
_entity_poly.type
_entity_poly.pdbx_seq_one_letter_code
_entity_poly.pdbx_strand_id
1 'polypeptide(L)'
;MNKKLRILQRVALGLLWTACIYATLELLVSASHWALDSGSQHAGICTKDDEGQWAIGIYKGPSPFSLRPPERWPRPQADTAAAWPVANPVYSCAHVTDVPSSFVADPFLWPAEDGQLFMFYETKSVHNMQ
;
A
#
# COMPACT_ATOMS: atom_id res chain seq x y z
N MET A 1 -24.53 -13.87 -59.42
CA MET A 1 -23.87 -13.99 -58.10
C MET A 1 -24.81 -14.70 -57.09
N ASN A 2 -24.41 -15.87 -56.62
CA ASN A 2 -25.26 -16.86 -55.93
C ASN A 2 -25.71 -16.38 -54.53
N LYS A 3 -27.00 -16.52 -54.19
CA LYS A 3 -27.59 -16.01 -52.92
C LYS A 3 -26.92 -16.64 -51.69
N LYS A 4 -26.50 -17.90 -51.80
CA LYS A 4 -25.74 -18.63 -50.77
C LYS A 4 -24.37 -18.00 -50.49
N LEU A 5 -23.66 -17.53 -51.52
CA LEU A 5 -22.35 -16.91 -51.39
C LEU A 5 -22.42 -15.57 -50.64
N ARG A 6 -23.48 -14.79 -50.89
CA ARG A 6 -23.73 -13.53 -50.16
C ARG A 6 -24.06 -13.74 -48.68
N ILE A 7 -24.74 -14.84 -48.34
CA ILE A 7 -25.05 -15.19 -46.95
C ILE A 7 -23.77 -15.62 -46.23
N LEU A 8 -22.95 -16.49 -46.86
CA LEU A 8 -21.66 -16.90 -46.32
C LEU A 8 -20.70 -15.72 -46.09
N GLN A 9 -20.64 -14.78 -47.03
CA GLN A 9 -19.84 -13.55 -46.87
C GLN A 9 -20.29 -12.71 -45.68
N ARG A 10 -21.60 -12.55 -45.46
CA ARG A 10 -22.15 -11.79 -44.32
C ARG A 10 -21.88 -12.46 -42.98
N VAL A 11 -21.99 -13.79 -42.92
CA VAL A 11 -21.66 -14.56 -41.70
C VAL A 11 -20.17 -14.47 -41.40
N ALA A 12 -19.31 -14.63 -42.42
CA ALA A 12 -17.86 -14.49 -42.25
C ALA A 12 -17.47 -13.09 -41.78
N LEU A 13 -18.08 -12.04 -42.35
CA LEU A 13 -17.86 -10.65 -41.90
C LEU A 13 -18.30 -10.44 -40.45
N GLY A 14 -19.45 -11.02 -40.07
CA GLY A 14 -19.95 -10.94 -38.70
C GLY A 14 -19.02 -11.60 -37.69
N LEU A 15 -18.52 -12.80 -38.01
CA LEU A 15 -17.58 -13.54 -37.16
C LEU A 15 -16.23 -12.79 -37.02
N LEU A 16 -15.73 -12.21 -38.10
CA LEU A 16 -14.54 -11.36 -38.09
C LEU A 16 -14.73 -10.12 -37.21
N TRP A 17 -15.88 -9.45 -37.31
CA TRP A 17 -16.21 -8.30 -36.46
C TRP A 17 -16.27 -8.68 -34.98
N THR A 18 -16.92 -9.79 -34.64
CA THR A 18 -16.98 -10.25 -33.25
C THR A 18 -15.60 -10.62 -32.71
N ALA A 19 -14.73 -11.23 -33.52
CA ALA A 19 -13.36 -11.56 -33.12
C ALA A 19 -12.52 -10.29 -32.90
N CYS A 20 -12.64 -9.28 -33.77
CA CYS A 20 -11.99 -7.99 -33.59
C CYS A 20 -12.46 -7.26 -32.32
N ILE A 21 -13.77 -7.24 -32.04
CA ILE A 21 -14.31 -6.63 -30.82
C ILE A 21 -13.77 -7.36 -29.58
N TYR A 22 -13.75 -8.68 -29.59
CA TYR A 22 -13.21 -9.46 -28.46
C TYR A 22 -11.71 -9.17 -28.24
N ALA A 23 -10.91 -9.19 -29.30
CA ALA A 23 -9.47 -8.91 -29.21
C ALA A 23 -9.17 -7.47 -28.73
N THR A 24 -9.96 -6.49 -29.16
CA THR A 24 -9.82 -5.10 -28.70
C THR A 24 -10.22 -4.94 -27.23
N LEU A 25 -11.26 -5.64 -26.77
CA LEU A 25 -11.64 -5.65 -25.34
C LEU A 25 -10.55 -6.29 -24.47
N GLU A 26 -9.98 -7.42 -24.87
CA GLU A 26 -8.88 -8.08 -24.15
C GLU A 26 -7.63 -7.17 -24.07
N LEU A 27 -7.31 -6.46 -25.15
CA LEU A 27 -6.21 -5.49 -25.17
C LEU A 27 -6.47 -4.30 -24.23
N LEU A 28 -7.71 -3.79 -24.19
CA LEU A 28 -8.09 -2.70 -23.30
C LEU A 28 -8.05 -3.15 -21.83
N VAL A 29 -8.56 -4.33 -21.50
CA VAL A 29 -8.51 -4.90 -20.15
C VAL A 29 -7.06 -5.10 -19.72
N SER A 30 -6.24 -5.72 -20.57
CA SER A 30 -4.81 -5.89 -20.31
C SER A 30 -4.11 -4.55 -20.11
N ALA A 31 -4.30 -3.58 -21.00
CA ALA A 31 -3.71 -2.25 -20.89
C ALA A 31 -4.14 -1.51 -19.61
N SER A 32 -5.39 -1.69 -19.17
CA SER A 32 -5.88 -1.12 -17.92
C SER A 32 -5.25 -1.77 -16.68
N HIS A 33 -5.01 -3.08 -16.68
CA HIS A 33 -4.25 -3.76 -15.63
C HIS A 33 -2.79 -3.27 -15.59
N TRP A 34 -2.13 -3.14 -16.74
CA TRP A 34 -0.77 -2.59 -16.83
C TRP A 34 -0.70 -1.14 -16.34
N ALA A 35 -1.67 -0.29 -16.70
CA ALA A 35 -1.70 1.11 -16.28
C ALA A 35 -1.93 1.26 -14.77
N LEU A 36 -2.78 0.43 -14.16
CA LEU A 36 -3.00 0.41 -12.72
C LEU A 36 -1.77 -0.08 -11.95
N ASP A 37 -1.10 -1.13 -12.44
CA ASP A 37 0.12 -1.67 -11.81
C ASP A 37 1.30 -0.68 -11.93
N SER A 38 1.44 -0.03 -13.09
CA SER A 38 2.47 0.99 -13.33
C SER A 38 2.28 2.24 -12.47
N GLY A 39 1.02 2.65 -12.23
CA GLY A 39 0.68 3.79 -11.38
C GLY A 39 0.90 3.52 -9.88
N SER A 40 0.93 2.25 -9.46
CA SER A 40 1.19 1.86 -8.07
C SER A 40 2.67 1.87 -7.71
N GLN A 41 3.58 1.94 -8.69
CA GLN A 41 5.03 1.87 -8.45
C GLN A 41 5.68 3.24 -8.19
N HIS A 42 4.97 4.36 -8.35
CA HIS A 42 5.54 5.71 -8.26
C HIS A 42 4.76 6.67 -7.34
N ALA A 43 3.79 6.19 -6.56
CA ALA A 43 2.93 7.04 -5.72
C ALA A 43 2.89 6.60 -4.24
N GLY A 44 3.93 5.93 -3.75
CA GLY A 44 4.11 5.66 -2.33
C GLY A 44 5.31 6.45 -1.81
N ILE A 45 5.12 7.23 -0.75
CA ILE A 45 6.22 7.77 0.07
C ILE A 45 7.16 6.64 0.54
N CYS A 46 6.64 5.41 0.54
CA CYS A 46 7.35 4.17 0.77
C CYS A 46 7.87 3.53 -0.52
N THR A 47 9.19 3.29 -0.60
CA THR A 47 9.82 2.54 -1.69
C THR A 47 9.62 1.04 -1.47
N LYS A 48 9.38 0.28 -2.54
CA LYS A 48 9.27 -1.17 -2.46
C LYS A 48 10.65 -1.82 -2.28
N ASP A 49 10.77 -2.77 -1.36
CA ASP A 49 11.93 -3.62 -1.18
C ASP A 49 11.53 -5.10 -1.00
N ASP A 50 12.54 -5.97 -0.91
CA ASP A 50 12.37 -7.42 -0.70
C ASP A 50 12.34 -7.81 0.79
N GLU A 51 12.51 -6.85 1.71
CA GLU A 51 12.57 -7.07 3.17
C GLU A 51 11.20 -6.86 3.83
N GLY A 52 10.27 -6.19 3.15
CA GLY A 52 8.90 -5.97 3.58
C GLY A 52 8.68 -4.59 4.17
N GLN A 53 7.41 -4.20 4.26
CA GLN A 53 7.02 -2.88 4.80
C GLN A 53 7.00 -2.93 6.34
N TRP A 54 8.17 -2.73 6.97
CA TRP A 54 8.25 -2.64 8.43
C TRP A 54 7.75 -1.27 8.92
N ALA A 55 7.09 -1.30 10.08
CA ALA A 55 6.51 -0.14 10.72
C ALA A 55 6.60 -0.28 12.25
N ILE A 56 6.59 0.85 12.95
CA ILE A 56 6.67 0.91 14.40
C ILE A 56 5.25 0.95 14.99
N GLY A 57 4.98 0.05 15.91
CA GLY A 57 3.75 0.02 16.70
C GLY A 57 4.05 0.11 18.19
N ILE A 58 3.09 0.64 18.96
CA ILE A 58 3.15 0.66 20.42
C ILE A 58 2.24 -0.43 20.95
N TYR A 59 2.69 -1.16 21.95
CA TYR A 59 1.88 -2.18 22.60
C TYR A 59 1.93 -2.01 24.11
N LYS A 60 0.82 -2.28 24.79
CA LYS A 60 0.71 -2.21 26.24
C LYS A 60 0.13 -3.52 26.76
N GLY A 61 0.49 -3.91 27.97
CA GLY A 61 -0.05 -5.07 28.64
C GLY A 61 0.62 -5.30 30.00
N PRO A 62 0.07 -6.20 30.82
CA PRO A 62 0.67 -6.54 32.12
C PRO A 62 1.98 -7.35 31.99
N SER A 63 2.27 -7.91 30.81
CA SER A 63 3.48 -8.68 30.53
C SER A 63 3.81 -8.66 29.03
N PRO A 64 5.05 -8.99 28.62
CA PRO A 64 5.45 -9.13 27.22
C PRO A 64 4.62 -10.16 26.43
N PHE A 65 4.04 -11.16 27.10
CA PHE A 65 3.19 -12.19 26.49
C PHE A 65 1.70 -11.83 26.45
N SER A 66 1.31 -10.70 27.06
CA SER A 66 -0.08 -10.25 27.14
C SER A 66 -0.24 -8.82 26.62
N LEU A 67 0.66 -8.42 25.72
CA LEU A 67 0.62 -7.15 25.01
C LEU A 67 -0.57 -7.10 24.05
N ARG A 68 -1.25 -5.95 24.02
CA ARG A 68 -2.34 -5.65 23.09
C ARG A 68 -2.11 -4.25 22.52
N PRO A 69 -2.38 -4.05 21.21
CA PRO A 69 -2.25 -2.74 20.60
C PRO A 69 -3.33 -1.79 21.13
N PRO A 70 -3.13 -0.47 21.07
CA PRO A 70 -3.98 0.51 21.74
C PRO A 70 -5.43 0.47 21.25
N GLU A 71 -5.67 0.20 19.97
CA GLU A 71 -7.00 0.09 19.38
C GLU A 71 -7.85 -1.09 19.91
N ARG A 72 -7.24 -2.04 20.64
CA ARG A 72 -7.96 -3.14 21.31
C ARG A 72 -8.30 -2.87 22.77
N TRP A 73 -7.95 -1.70 23.30
CA TRP A 73 -8.27 -1.33 24.67
C TRP A 73 -9.66 -0.68 24.73
N PRO A 74 -10.59 -1.19 25.56
CA PRO A 74 -12.00 -0.81 25.52
C PRO A 74 -12.31 0.60 26.06
N ARG A 75 -11.29 1.42 26.37
CA ARG A 75 -11.46 2.77 26.91
C ARG A 75 -10.70 3.78 26.06
N PRO A 76 -11.37 4.58 25.21
CA PRO A 76 -10.90 5.92 24.89
C PRO A 76 -10.69 6.67 26.21
N GLN A 77 -9.57 7.38 26.39
CA GLN A 77 -9.35 8.23 27.56
C GLN A 77 -10.39 9.36 27.55
N ALA A 78 -11.46 9.19 28.33
CA ALA A 78 -12.64 10.07 28.37
C ALA A 78 -12.32 11.51 28.81
N ASP A 79 -11.11 11.74 29.32
CA ASP A 79 -10.57 12.99 29.85
C ASP A 79 -9.61 13.71 28.89
N THR A 80 -9.42 13.21 27.67
CA THR A 80 -8.54 13.84 26.66
C THR A 80 -9.32 14.27 25.42
N ALA A 81 -8.93 15.40 24.81
CA ALA A 81 -9.56 15.95 23.61
C ALA A 81 -9.31 15.14 22.31
N ALA A 82 -8.58 14.02 22.39
CA ALA A 82 -8.26 13.18 21.25
C ALA A 82 -9.44 12.23 20.95
N ALA A 83 -10.24 12.58 19.95
CA ALA A 83 -11.49 11.90 19.62
C ALA A 83 -11.33 10.50 18.97
N TRP A 84 -10.11 10.03 18.70
CA TRP A 84 -9.82 8.74 18.08
C TRP A 84 -8.64 8.06 18.76
N PRO A 85 -8.67 6.73 19.01
CA PRO A 85 -7.53 6.07 19.61
C PRO A 85 -6.36 6.09 18.63
N VAL A 86 -5.17 6.38 19.15
CA VAL A 86 -3.90 6.03 18.49
C VAL A 86 -4.03 4.57 18.03
N ALA A 87 -3.78 4.32 16.74
CA ALA A 87 -3.84 2.98 16.17
C ALA A 87 -2.46 2.62 15.63
N ASN A 88 -2.08 1.35 15.75
CA ASN A 88 -0.87 0.87 15.10
C ASN A 88 -1.06 0.75 13.57
N PRO A 89 0.00 0.99 12.78
CA PRO A 89 1.31 1.50 13.20
C PRO A 89 1.27 3.00 13.54
N VAL A 90 2.05 3.40 14.53
CA VAL A 90 2.20 4.82 14.93
C VAL A 90 3.24 5.56 14.09
N TYR A 91 4.12 4.82 13.42
CA TYR A 91 5.13 5.37 12.53
C TYR A 91 5.44 4.37 11.42
N SER A 92 5.62 4.85 10.20
CA SER A 92 5.87 4.05 9.00
C SER A 92 6.76 4.82 8.03
N CYS A 93 7.25 4.17 6.97
CA CYS A 93 7.98 4.82 5.87
C CYS A 93 7.26 6.06 5.31
N ALA A 94 5.92 6.11 5.36
CA ALA A 94 5.15 7.27 4.90
C ALA A 94 5.35 8.53 5.74
N HIS A 95 5.92 8.40 6.93
CA HIS A 95 6.25 9.51 7.82
C HIS A 95 7.66 10.05 7.62
N VAL A 96 8.50 9.37 6.83
CA VAL A 96 9.84 9.83 6.46
C VAL A 96 9.71 10.80 5.29
N THR A 97 10.15 12.04 5.46
CA THR A 97 9.89 13.12 4.48
C THR A 97 11.15 13.65 3.79
N ASP A 98 12.32 13.33 4.30
CA ASP A 98 13.62 13.85 3.86
C ASP A 98 14.34 12.91 2.88
N VAL A 99 14.12 11.60 2.99
CA VAL A 99 14.64 10.58 2.06
C VAL A 99 13.56 9.56 1.69
N PRO A 100 13.56 9.03 0.45
CA PRO A 100 12.72 7.88 0.12
C PRO A 100 13.06 6.70 1.05
N SER A 101 12.08 6.22 1.79
CA SER A 101 12.25 5.14 2.77
C SER A 101 11.51 3.89 2.31
N SER A 102 12.08 2.69 2.47
CA SER A 102 11.36 1.43 2.25
C SER A 102 10.77 0.84 3.54
N PHE A 103 11.43 1.06 4.68
CA PHE A 103 10.97 0.59 5.98
C PHE A 103 11.42 1.52 7.13
N VAL A 104 10.76 1.37 8.29
CA VAL A 104 11.26 1.90 9.57
C VAL A 104 11.31 0.80 10.63
N ALA A 105 12.38 0.75 11.44
CA ALA A 105 12.61 -0.31 12.42
C ALA A 105 13.38 0.16 13.66
N ASP A 106 13.56 -0.75 14.62
CA ASP A 106 14.43 -0.64 15.80
C ASP A 106 14.34 0.70 16.56
N PRO A 107 13.14 1.06 17.06
CA PRO A 107 12.95 2.33 17.74
C PRO A 107 13.70 2.38 19.07
N PHE A 108 14.35 3.52 19.33
CA PHE A 108 14.90 3.90 20.63
C PHE A 108 14.29 5.22 21.10
N LEU A 109 13.80 5.25 22.33
CA LEU A 109 13.12 6.41 22.91
C LEU A 109 14.04 7.11 23.92
N TRP A 110 14.22 8.42 23.77
CA TRP A 110 15.00 9.26 24.67
C TRP A 110 14.11 10.34 25.32
N PRO A 111 13.99 10.36 26.66
CA PRO A 111 13.23 11.39 27.36
C PRO A 111 14.02 12.70 27.43
N ALA A 112 13.38 13.80 27.04
CA ALA A 112 13.90 15.16 27.18
C ALA A 112 13.53 15.76 28.55
N GLU A 113 14.25 16.80 28.97
CA GLU A 113 14.05 17.46 30.27
C GLU A 113 12.67 18.11 30.44
N ASP A 114 12.02 18.49 29.33
CA ASP A 114 10.72 19.16 29.29
C ASP A 114 9.53 18.18 29.17
N GLY A 115 9.80 16.88 29.26
CA GLY A 115 8.77 15.84 29.11
C GLY A 115 8.47 15.45 27.67
N GLN A 116 9.18 16.00 26.68
CA GLN A 116 9.13 15.48 25.31
C GLN A 116 9.83 14.11 25.23
N LEU A 117 9.44 13.31 24.24
CA LEU A 117 10.05 12.03 23.95
C LEU A 117 10.57 12.04 22.51
N PHE A 118 11.88 11.91 22.36
CA PHE A 118 12.50 11.75 21.05
C PHE A 118 12.51 10.27 20.66
N MET A 119 12.12 9.96 19.43
CA MET A 119 12.23 8.61 18.87
C MET A 119 13.28 8.59 17.78
N PHE A 120 14.30 7.76 17.98
CA PHE A 120 15.27 7.38 16.97
C PHE A 120 14.83 6.04 16.37
N TYR A 121 15.10 5.82 15.10
CA TYR A 121 14.71 4.60 14.38
C TYR A 121 15.67 4.37 13.22
N GLU A 122 15.75 3.13 12.76
CA GLU A 122 16.40 2.79 11.50
C GLU A 122 15.44 3.05 10.34
N THR A 123 15.97 3.55 9.23
CA THR A 123 15.25 3.67 7.96
C THR A 123 16.17 3.31 6.80
N LYS A 124 15.65 2.58 5.83
CA LYS A 124 16.40 2.20 4.63
C LYS A 124 16.01 3.08 3.46
N SER A 125 17.03 3.65 2.82
CA SER A 125 16.91 4.46 1.61
C SER A 125 17.61 3.77 0.45
N VAL A 126 17.16 4.05 -0.77
CA VAL A 126 17.81 3.60 -2.01
C VAL A 126 19.29 4.01 -2.11
N HIS A 127 19.72 5.01 -1.35
CA HIS A 127 21.11 5.47 -1.32
C HIS A 127 22.00 4.69 -0.33
N ASN A 128 21.38 3.95 0.60
CA ASN A 128 22.07 3.31 1.72
C ASN A 128 22.04 1.78 1.60
N MET A 129 21.83 1.25 0.38
CA MET A 129 21.84 -0.18 0.10
C MET A 129 23.25 -0.76 0.33
N GLN A 130 23.48 -1.31 1.51
CA GLN A 130 24.55 -2.26 1.80
C GLN A 130 23.94 -3.60 2.17
#